data_AF-A0AAJ5WD97-F1
#
_entry.id   AF-A0AAJ5WD97-F1
#
_cell.length_a   1.000
_cell.length_b   1.000
_cell.length_c   1.000
_cell.angle_alpha   90.00
_cell.angle_beta   90.00
_cell.angle_gamma   90.00
#
_symmetry.space_group_name_H-M   'P 1'
#
loop_
_entity.id
_entity.type
_entity.pdbx_description
1 polymer ?
#
loop_
_entity_poly.entity_id
_entity_poly.type
_entity_poly.pdbx_seq_one_letter_code
_entity_poly.pdbx_strand_id
1 'polypeptide(L)' 'MKIVIERNEQDAGCKVIIDGHPVSFTDIHHAQAYVDQLQARLQAAPEAFANPAAETA' A
#
# COMPACT_ATOMS: atom_id res chain seq x y z
N MET A 1 -9.48 1.11 -5.17
CA MET A 1 -8.14 0.57 -4.84
C MET A 1 -8.25 -0.88 -4.44
N LYS A 2 -7.48 -1.78 -5.07
CA LYS A 2 -7.34 -3.17 -4.67
C LYS A 2 -5.98 -3.35 -4.01
N ILE A 3 -5.97 -3.70 -2.73
CA ILE A 3 -4.76 -4.05 -1.97
C ILE A 3 -4.78 -5.55 -1.76
N VAL A 4 -3.72 -6.24 -2.17
CA VAL A 4 -3.54 -7.69 -1.99
C VAL A 4 -2.23 -7.92 -1.25
N ILE A 5 -2.29 -8.59 -0.10
CA ILE A 5 -1.08 -9.01 0.62
C ILE A 5 -0.84 -10.48 0.27
N GLU A 6 0.23 -10.75 -0.45
CA GLU A 6 0.74 -12.09 -0.70
C GLU A 6 1.91 -12.36 0.25
N ARG A 7 1.76 -13.33 1.15
CA ARG A 7 2.90 -13.82 1.93
C ARG A 7 3.66 -14.80 1.04
N ASN A 8 4.97 -14.64 0.90
CA ASN A 8 5.74 -15.71 0.29
C ASN A 8 5.83 -16.84 1.33
N GLU A 9 5.33 -18.03 0.99
CA GLU A 9 5.47 -19.20 1.86
C GLU A 9 6.91 -19.75 1.85
N GLN A 10 7.73 -19.33 0.87
CA GLN A 10 9.11 -19.79 0.69
C GLN A 10 10.17 -18.80 1.20
N ASP A 11 9.79 -17.56 1.52
CA ASP A 11 10.70 -16.50 1.95
C ASP A 11 10.05 -15.75 3.13
N ALA A 12 10.84 -15.30 4.12
CA ALA A 12 10.31 -14.57 5.26
C ALA A 12 9.63 -13.23 4.86
N GLY A 13 9.81 -12.79 3.61
CA GLY A 13 9.21 -11.59 3.06
C GLY A 13 7.73 -11.70 2.67
N CYS A 14 7.04 -10.56 2.72
CA CYS A 14 5.66 -10.36 2.27
C CYS A 14 5.63 -9.38 1.11
N LYS A 15 4.73 -9.58 0.15
CA LYS A 15 4.53 -8.71 -1.00
C LYS A 15 3.14 -8.09 -0.93
N VAL A 16 3.07 -6.77 -0.91
CA VAL A 16 1.81 -6.02 -0.95
C VAL A 16 1.64 -5.45 -2.35
N ILE A 17 0.59 -5.85 -3.04
CA ILE A 17 0.25 -5.32 -4.37
C ILE A 17 -0.84 -4.28 -4.18
N ILE A 18 -0.53 -3.04 -4.54
CA ILE A 18 -1.44 -1.89 -4.39
C ILE A 18 -1.74 -1.39 -5.78
N ASP A 19 -2.97 -1.60 -6.25
CA ASP A 19 -3.40 -1.12 -7.57
C ASP A 19 -2.51 -1.61 -8.73
N GLY A 20 -1.91 -2.80 -8.58
CA GLY A 20 -0.98 -3.37 -9.55
C GLY A 20 0.49 -3.01 -9.32
N HIS A 21 0.80 -2.16 -8.33
CA HIS A 21 2.16 -1.86 -7.92
C HIS A 21 2.62 -2.81 -6.80
N PRO A 22 3.57 -3.73 -7.08
CA PRO A 22 4.09 -4.63 -6.07
C PRO A 22 5.11 -3.93 -5.18
N VAL A 23 4.92 -4.01 -3.86
CA VAL A 23 5.83 -3.53 -2.83
C VAL A 23 6.26 -4.72 -1.99
N SER A 24 7.55 -5.03 -1.98
CA SER A 24 8.10 -6.13 -1.19
C SER A 24 8.55 -5.63 0.18
N PHE A 25 8.20 -6.38 1.21
CA PHE A 25 8.57 -6.15 2.59
C PHE A 25 9.27 -7.38 3.14
N THR A 26 10.27 -7.18 3.98
CA THR A 26 11.00 -8.27 4.64
C THR A 26 10.24 -8.84 5.84
N ASP A 27 9.21 -8.16 6.32
CA ASP A 27 8.46 -8.52 7.52
C ASP A 27 6.96 -8.19 7.38
N ILE A 28 6.11 -9.06 7.92
CA ILE A 28 4.65 -8.91 7.84
C ILE A 28 4.13 -7.74 8.68
N HIS A 29 4.78 -7.41 9.80
CA HIS A 29 4.40 -6.28 10.65
C HIS A 29 4.60 -4.96 9.91
N HIS A 30 5.70 -4.84 9.15
CA HIS A 30 5.93 -3.68 8.28
C HIS A 30 4.90 -3.64 7.13
N ALA A 31 4.59 -4.77 6.50
CA ALA A 31 3.57 -4.83 5.46
C ALA A 31 2.18 -4.43 5.98
N GLN A 32 1.79 -4.92 7.16
CA GLN A 32 0.51 -4.58 7.79
C GLN A 32 0.46 -3.10 8.20
N ALA A 33 1.50 -2.57 8.85
CA ALA A 33 1.55 -1.17 9.23
C ALA A 33 1.48 -0.23 8.01
N TYR A 34 2.12 -0.62 6.90
CA TYR A 34 2.05 0.13 5.65
C TYR A 34 0.62 0.12 5.07
N VAL A 35 -0.04 -1.03 5.03
CA VAL A 35 -1.43 -1.13 4.55
C VAL A 35 -2.39 -0.37 5.46
N ASP A 36 -2.21 -0.43 6.78
CA ASP A 36 -3.03 0.29 7.75
C ASP A 36 -2.86 1.81 7.60
N GLN A 37 -1.62 2.31 7.51
CA GLN A 37 -1.37 3.72 7.20
C GLN A 37 -1.94 4.13 5.84
N LEU A 38 -1.81 3.27 4.83
CA LEU A 38 -2.34 3.56 3.49
C LEU A 38 -3.87 3.64 3.53
N GLN A 39 -4.53 2.71 4.21
CA GLN A 39 -5.98 2.70 4.38
C GLN A 39 -6.46 3.89 5.22
N ALA A 40 -5.77 4.23 6.30
CA ALA A 40 -6.07 5.41 7.11
C ALA A 40 -5.92 6.70 6.30
N ARG A 41 -4.87 6.81 5.47
CA ARG A 41 -4.69 7.96 4.57
C ARG A 41 -5.76 8.02 3.47
N LEU A 42 -6.18 6.88 2.93
CA LEU A 42 -7.27 6.82 1.95
C LEU A 42 -8.63 7.20 2.55
N GLN A 43 -8.90 6.80 3.79
CA GLN A 43 -10.13 7.21 4.49
C GLN A 43 -10.09 8.68 4.90
N ALA A 44 -8.94 9.18 5.33
CA ALA A 44 -8.77 10.57 5.78
C ALA A 44 -8.71 11.56 4.60
N ALA A 45 -8.19 11.15 3.45
CA ALA A 45 -8.02 11.99 2.28
C ALA A 45 -8.18 11.19 0.97
N PRO A 46 -9.41 10.80 0.61
CA PRO A 46 -9.68 10.13 -0.67
C PRO A 46 -9.28 11.00 -1.87
N GLU A 47 -9.29 12.32 -1.72
CA GLU A 47 -8.90 13.29 -2.75
C GLU A 47 -7.38 13.33 -3.00
N ALA A 48 -6.55 13.04 -1.99
CA ALA A 48 -5.09 13.04 -2.12
C ALA A 48 -4.56 11.87 -2.97
N PHE A 49 -5.35 10.81 -3.14
CA PHE A 49 -5.06 9.70 -4.04
C PHE A 49 -5.80 9.79 -5.37
N ALA A 50 -6.82 10.64 -5.47
CA ALA A 50 -7.57 10.88 -6.70
C ALA A 50 -6.83 11.81 -7.68
N ASN A 51 -5.74 12.46 -7.28
CA ASN A 51 -5.04 13.39 -8.15
C ASN A 51 -3.51 13.30 -8.07
N PRO A 52 -2.81 12.74 -9.09
CA PRO A 52 -1.37 12.92 -9.23
C PRO A 52 -0.96 14.32 -9.74
N ALA A 53 -1.89 15.27 -9.94
CA ALA A 53 -1.55 16.61 -10.42
C ALA A 53 -2.57 17.68 -9.95
N ALA A 54 -2.34 18.27 -8.79
CA ALA A 54 -2.80 19.64 -8.52
C ALA A 54 -1.78 20.37 -7.64
N GLU A 55 -0.57 20.51 -8.17
CA GLU A 55 0.31 21.62 -7.78
C GLU A 55 0.85 22.26 -9.06
N THR A 56 -0.06 22.91 -9.80
CA THR A 56 0.27 24.02 -10.69
C THR A 56 -0.86 25.02 -10.61
N ALA A 57 -0.67 26.07 -9.80
CA ALA A 57 -1.06 27.46 -10.08
C ALA A 57 -0.58 28.36 -8.94
#